data_AF-T0YRQ3-F1
#
_entry.id   AF-T0YRQ3-F1
#
_cell.length_a   1.000
_cell.length_b   1.000
_cell.length_c   1.000
_cell.angle_alpha   90.00
_cell.angle_beta   90.00
_cell.angle_gamma   90.00
#
_symmetry.space_group_name_H-M   'P 1'
#
loop_
_entity.id
_entity.type
_entity.pdbx_description
1 polymer ?
#
loop_
_entity_poly.entity_id
_entity_poly.type
_entity_poly.pdbx_seq_one_letter_code
_entity_poly.pdbx_strand_id
1 'polypeptide(L)'
;MADIQTVLSRTFNNFFESEKSSGILLIFCTLVSLSLANSPLGHNYLGFWHTPIAGLTMEHWVNDGLMAIFFLFVGLELERELYNGELSNPKNALLPVVAALGGISVPALIHFMLNTGTP
;
A
#
# COMPACT_ATOMS: atom_id res chain seq x y z
N MET A 1 14.41 -18.79 -35.95
CA MET A 1 13.17 -18.29 -35.33
C MET A 1 13.62 -17.37 -34.21
N ALA A 2 13.37 -16.07 -34.36
CA ALA A 2 14.09 -15.01 -33.66
C ALA A 2 14.01 -15.12 -32.13
N ASP A 3 15.18 -15.15 -31.48
CA ASP A 3 15.33 -14.95 -30.04
C ASP A 3 14.83 -13.55 -29.68
N ILE A 4 13.65 -13.48 -29.08
CA ILE A 4 13.16 -12.30 -28.37
C ILE A 4 13.84 -12.29 -27.00
N GLN A 5 15.16 -12.14 -26.98
CA GLN A 5 15.85 -11.70 -25.76
C GLN A 5 15.72 -10.18 -25.71
N THR A 6 14.69 -9.71 -25.01
CA THR A 6 14.53 -8.29 -24.70
C THR A 6 15.77 -7.80 -23.95
N VAL A 7 16.61 -7.02 -24.62
CA VAL A 7 17.78 -6.36 -24.03
C VAL A 7 17.27 -5.25 -23.12
N LEU A 8 16.81 -5.61 -21.93
CA LEU A 8 16.59 -4.64 -20.86
C LEU A 8 17.97 -4.10 -20.45
N SER A 9 18.12 -2.77 -20.52
CA SER A 9 19.38 -2.11 -20.16
C SER A 9 19.78 -2.44 -18.73
N ARG A 10 21.07 -2.64 -18.45
CA ARG A 10 21.58 -2.97 -17.11
C ARG A 10 21.09 -1.99 -16.04
N THR A 11 20.89 -0.72 -16.40
CA THR A 11 20.33 0.31 -15.52
C THR A 11 18.88 0.03 -15.12
N PHE A 12 18.06 -0.57 -16.00
CA PHE A 12 16.67 -0.92 -15.73
C PHE A 12 16.57 -2.11 -14.76
N ASN A 13 17.40 -3.13 -14.92
CA ASN A 13 17.48 -4.24 -13.97
C ASN A 13 17.94 -3.77 -12.59
N ASN A 14 19.02 -2.99 -12.52
CA ASN A 14 19.54 -2.45 -11.25
C ASN A 14 18.54 -1.50 -10.57
N PHE A 15 17.67 -0.83 -11.35
CA PHE A 15 16.60 -0.01 -10.80
C PHE A 15 15.55 -0.89 -10.12
N PHE A 16 15.04 -1.94 -10.78
CA PHE A 16 14.05 -2.85 -10.19
C PHE A 16 14.59 -3.71 -9.03
N GLU A 17 15.90 -3.98 -8.99
CA GLU A 17 16.54 -4.68 -7.86
C GLU A 17 16.66 -3.82 -6.58
N SER A 18 16.40 -2.51 -6.66
CA SER A 18 16.50 -1.63 -5.50
C SER A 18 15.14 -1.45 -4.80
N GLU A 19 15.09 -1.65 -3.47
CA GLU A 19 13.92 -1.31 -2.64
C GLU A 19 13.40 0.11 -2.89
N LYS A 20 14.32 1.05 -3.20
CA LYS A 20 13.99 2.46 -3.49
C LYS A 20 13.14 2.65 -4.75
N SER A 21 13.24 1.75 -5.72
CA SER A 21 12.48 1.84 -6.97
C SER A 21 10.98 1.68 -6.74
N SER A 22 10.59 0.77 -5.85
CA SER A 22 9.18 0.57 -5.47
C SER A 22 8.56 1.85 -4.88
N GLY A 23 9.31 2.55 -4.01
CA GLY A 23 8.88 3.81 -3.42
C GLY A 23 8.75 4.94 -4.45
N ILE A 24 9.69 5.05 -5.40
CA ILE A 24 9.62 6.04 -6.49
C ILE A 24 8.40 5.78 -7.38
N LEU A 25 8.15 4.52 -7.73
CA LEU A 25 6.99 4.13 -8.53
C LEU A 25 5.67 4.50 -7.83
N LEU A 26 5.56 4.23 -6.53
CA LEU A 26 4.38 4.59 -5.74
C LEU A 26 4.12 6.10 -5.75
N ILE A 27 5.16 6.90 -5.51
CA ILE A 27 5.05 8.37 -5.54
C ILE A 27 4.63 8.83 -6.95
N PHE A 28 5.24 8.27 -7.99
CA PHE A 28 4.90 8.60 -9.37
C PHE A 28 3.43 8.29 -9.70
N CYS A 29 2.95 7.09 -9.38
CA CYS A 29 1.54 6.72 -9.56
C CYS A 29 0.60 7.65 -8.79
N THR A 30 0.96 8.02 -7.56
CA THR A 30 0.17 8.95 -6.73
C THR A 30 0.08 10.33 -7.38
N LEU A 31 1.20 10.87 -7.86
CA LEU A 31 1.24 12.16 -8.56
C LEU A 31 0.43 12.14 -9.86
N VAL A 32 0.50 11.06 -10.63
CA VAL A 32 -0.31 10.88 -11.84
C VAL A 32 -1.80 10.84 -11.50
N SER A 33 -2.18 10.09 -10.47
CA SER A 33 -3.57 9.99 -10.00
C SER A 33 -4.12 11.35 -9.55
N LEU A 34 -3.37 12.08 -8.72
CA LEU A 34 -3.72 13.44 -8.28
C LEU A 34 -3.83 14.41 -9.47
N SER A 35 -2.89 14.34 -10.42
CA SER A 35 -2.92 15.20 -11.60
C SER A 35 -4.14 14.94 -12.47
N LEU A 36 -4.50 13.66 -12.69
CA LEU A 36 -5.70 13.28 -13.43
C LEU A 36 -6.98 13.71 -12.72
N ALA A 37 -7.07 13.49 -11.41
CA ALA A 37 -8.24 13.86 -10.62
C ALA A 37 -8.50 15.37 -10.59
N ASN A 38 -7.44 16.19 -10.63
CA ASN A 38 -7.54 17.66 -10.65
C ASN A 38 -7.58 18.25 -12.07
N SER A 39 -7.56 17.42 -13.11
CA SER A 39 -7.59 17.86 -14.52
C SER A 39 -9.03 18.03 -15.04
N PRO A 40 -9.23 18.64 -16.22
CA PRO A 40 -10.55 18.69 -16.87
C PRO A 40 -11.19 17.31 -17.14
N LEU A 41 -10.38 16.24 -17.17
CA LEU A 41 -10.82 14.85 -17.32
C LEU A 41 -11.18 14.19 -15.98
N GLY A 42 -11.01 14.89 -14.86
CA GLY A 42 -11.22 14.37 -13.51
C GLY A 42 -12.62 13.82 -13.28
N HIS A 43 -13.66 14.44 -13.87
CA HIS A 43 -15.04 13.96 -13.73
C HIS A 43 -15.24 12.57 -14.35
N ASN A 44 -14.69 12.34 -15.54
CA ASN A 44 -14.76 11.03 -16.21
C ASN A 44 -13.91 9.99 -15.47
N TYR A 45 -12.73 10.40 -14.98
CA TYR A 45 -11.85 9.54 -14.18
C TYR A 45 -12.50 9.08 -12.88
N LEU A 46 -13.11 9.99 -12.13
CA LEU A 46 -13.85 9.66 -10.91
C LEU A 46 -15.11 8.84 -11.22
N GLY A 47 -15.83 9.16 -12.29
CA GLY A 47 -17.00 8.40 -12.73
C GLY A 47 -16.67 6.94 -13.05
N PHE A 48 -15.50 6.68 -13.65
CA PHE A 48 -15.01 5.32 -13.88
C PHE A 48 -14.84 4.54 -12.55
N TRP A 49 -14.19 5.13 -11.55
CA TRP A 49 -13.99 4.48 -10.25
C TRP A 49 -15.28 4.22 -9.47
N HIS A 50 -16.26 5.12 -9.59
CA HIS A 50 -17.57 4.99 -8.96
C HIS A 50 -18.55 4.12 -9.76
N THR A 51 -18.14 3.56 -10.91
CA THR A 51 -19.02 2.72 -11.73
C THR A 51 -19.39 1.46 -10.95
N PRO A 52 -20.69 1.17 -10.75
CA PRO A 52 -21.13 0.00 -10.01
C PRO A 52 -20.99 -1.26 -10.87
N ILE A 53 -20.33 -2.28 -10.33
CA ILE A 53 -20.12 -3.60 -10.92
C ILE A 53 -20.48 -4.65 -9.87
N ALA A 54 -21.50 -5.45 -10.16
CA ALA A 54 -21.95 -6.54 -9.28
C ALA A 54 -22.26 -6.09 -7.83
N GLY A 55 -22.79 -4.88 -7.65
CA GLY A 55 -23.20 -4.34 -6.34
C GLY A 55 -22.12 -3.57 -5.56
N LEU A 56 -20.88 -3.54 -6.05
CA LEU A 56 -19.78 -2.73 -5.50
C LEU A 56 -19.24 -1.77 -6.57
N THR A 57 -18.61 -0.67 -6.17
CA THR A 57 -17.93 0.21 -7.13
C THR A 57 -16.65 -0.45 -7.65
N MET A 58 -16.20 -0.03 -8.83
CA MET A 58 -14.92 -0.47 -9.39
C MET A 58 -13.75 -0.21 -8.42
N GLU A 59 -13.78 0.92 -7.72
CA GLU A 59 -12.82 1.24 -6.66
C GLU A 59 -12.80 0.19 -5.55
N HIS A 60 -13.97 -0.22 -5.03
CA HIS A 60 -14.03 -1.23 -3.96
C HIS A 60 -13.48 -2.58 -4.41
N TRP A 61 -13.81 -3.02 -5.63
CA TRP A 61 -13.26 -4.27 -6.17
C TRP A 61 -11.74 -4.26 -6.25
N VAL A 62 -11.16 -3.17 -6.75
CA VAL A 62 -9.70 -3.04 -6.86
C VAL A 62 -9.06 -2.92 -5.50
N ASN A 63 -9.66 -2.14 -4.58
CA ASN A 63 -9.16 -1.95 -3.23
C ASN A 63 -9.14 -3.29 -2.47
N ASP A 64 -10.28 -3.98 -2.39
CA ASP A 64 -10.38 -5.23 -1.66
C ASP A 64 -9.50 -6.33 -2.28
N GLY A 65 -9.46 -6.41 -3.61
CA GLY A 65 -8.62 -7.38 -4.33
C GLY A 65 -7.12 -7.16 -4.12
N LEU A 66 -6.64 -5.92 -4.31
CA LEU A 66 -5.22 -5.60 -4.12
C LEU A 66 -4.82 -5.65 -2.64
N MET A 67 -5.68 -5.20 -1.74
CA MET A 67 -5.44 -5.27 -0.30
C MET A 67 -5.40 -6.70 0.20
N ALA A 68 -6.23 -7.60 -0.33
CA ALA A 68 -6.16 -9.02 0.01
C ALA A 68 -4.80 -9.62 -0.36
N ILE A 69 -4.28 -9.30 -1.55
CA ILE A 69 -2.95 -9.74 -1.97
C ILE A 69 -1.87 -9.10 -1.07
N PHE A 70 -1.94 -7.79 -0.84
CA PHE A 70 -0.98 -7.08 0.02
C PHE A 70 -0.92 -7.66 1.44
N PHE A 71 -2.08 -7.86 2.07
CA PHE A 71 -2.14 -8.43 3.42
C PHE A 71 -1.74 -9.89 3.47
N LEU A 72 -1.91 -10.66 2.40
CA LEU A 72 -1.35 -12.01 2.30
C LEU A 72 0.18 -11.96 2.40
N PHE A 73 0.83 -11.09 1.60
CA PHE A 73 2.29 -10.93 1.66
C PHE A 73 2.77 -10.45 3.02
N VAL A 74 2.12 -9.43 3.59
CA VAL A 74 2.44 -8.93 4.94
C VAL A 74 2.24 -10.02 5.99
N GLY A 75 1.17 -10.81 5.87
CA GLY A 75 0.88 -11.92 6.78
C GLY A 75 1.95 -13.02 6.75
N LEU A 76 2.40 -13.41 5.56
CA LEU A 76 3.48 -14.39 5.39
C LEU A 76 4.82 -13.87 5.96
N GLU A 77 5.11 -12.59 5.77
CA GLU A 77 6.31 -11.97 6.35
C GLU A 77 6.23 -11.89 7.88
N LEU A 78 5.04 -11.56 8.42
CA LEU A 78 4.80 -11.55 9.85
C LEU A 78 4.92 -12.96 10.44
N GLU A 79 4.38 -13.98 9.78
CA GLU A 79 4.56 -15.38 10.16
C GLU A 79 6.05 -15.75 10.19
N ARG A 80 6.80 -15.40 9.15
CA ARG A 80 8.27 -15.62 9.09
C ARG A 80 8.97 -14.98 10.29
N GLU A 81 8.61 -13.75 10.65
CA GLU A 81 9.22 -13.00 11.75
C GLU A 81 8.84 -13.56 13.14
N LEU A 82 7.63 -14.10 13.27
CA LEU A 82 7.17 -14.79 14.47
C LEU A 82 7.92 -16.09 14.73
N TYR A 83 8.25 -16.85 13.68
CA TYR A 83 8.98 -18.12 13.85
C TYR A 83 10.49 -17.96 13.92
N ASN A 84 11.07 -17.14 13.04
CA ASN A 84 12.51 -17.07 12.81
C ASN A 84 13.11 -15.68 13.04
N GLY A 85 12.29 -14.69 13.42
CA GLY A 85 12.70 -13.30 13.54
C GLY A 85 12.71 -12.77 14.97
N GLU A 86 12.73 -11.45 15.11
CA GLU A 86 12.80 -10.75 16.39
C GLU A 86 11.55 -10.95 17.26
N LEU A 87 10.41 -11.25 16.63
CA LEU A 87 9.14 -11.50 17.32
C LEU A 87 9.04 -12.91 17.92
N SER A 88 9.96 -13.81 17.60
CA SER A 88 9.98 -15.18 18.14
C SER A 88 10.28 -15.23 19.64
N ASN A 89 11.00 -14.24 20.17
CA ASN A 89 11.30 -14.15 21.60
C ASN A 89 10.38 -13.13 22.27
N PRO A 90 9.56 -13.52 23.27
CA PRO A 90 8.59 -12.61 23.90
C PRO A 90 9.25 -11.39 24.56
N LYS A 91 10.51 -11.49 25.01
CA LYS A 91 11.24 -10.34 25.57
C LYS A 91 11.59 -9.30 24.50
N ASN A 92 11.94 -9.75 23.31
CA ASN A 92 12.30 -8.87 22.19
C ASN A 92 11.04 -8.33 21.51
N ALA A 93 9.99 -9.15 21.40
CA ALA A 93 8.72 -8.77 20.81
C ALA A 93 7.97 -7.67 21.57
N LEU A 94 8.20 -7.54 22.88
CA LEU A 94 7.52 -6.55 23.71
C LEU A 94 7.76 -5.11 23.22
N LEU A 95 8.99 -4.79 22.81
CA LEU A 95 9.33 -3.43 22.36
C LEU A 95 8.60 -3.05 21.06
N PRO A 96 8.68 -3.83 19.95
CA PRO A 96 7.90 -3.59 18.74
C PRO A 96 6.39 -3.55 18.99
N VAL A 97 5.86 -4.44 19.83
CA VAL A 97 4.41 -4.49 20.12
C VAL A 97 3.95 -3.23 20.83
N VAL A 98 4.66 -2.80 21.88
CA VAL A 98 4.31 -1.56 22.60
C VAL A 98 4.49 -0.33 21.70
N ALA A 99 5.56 -0.30 20.89
CA ALA A 99 5.78 0.77 19.93
C ALA A 99 4.65 0.85 18.88
N ALA A 100 4.19 -0.28 18.35
CA ALA A 100 3.08 -0.35 17.40
C ALA A 100 1.75 0.08 18.06
N LEU A 101 1.45 -0.42 19.27
CA LEU A 101 0.26 0.00 20.01
C LEU A 101 0.26 1.50 20.29
N GLY A 102 1.40 2.07 20.67
CA GLY A 102 1.55 3.52 20.84
C GLY A 102 1.37 4.27 19.51
N GLY A 103 1.97 3.77 18.43
CA GLY A 103 1.88 4.34 17.08
C GLY A 103 0.46 4.34 16.50
N ILE A 104 -0.41 3.42 16.93
CA ILE A 104 -1.83 3.40 16.54
C ILE A 104 -2.67 4.22 17.51
N SER A 105 -2.48 4.03 18.81
CA SER A 105 -3.36 4.62 19.85
C SER A 105 -3.20 6.12 19.96
N VAL A 106 -1.98 6.64 19.87
CA VAL A 106 -1.71 8.08 20.02
C VAL A 106 -2.36 8.90 18.90
N PRO A 107 -2.14 8.61 17.60
CA PRO A 107 -2.82 9.35 16.53
C PRO A 107 -4.34 9.21 16.58
N ALA A 108 -4.86 8.02 16.91
CA ALA A 108 -6.29 7.77 17.03
C ALA A 108 -6.93 8.61 18.14
N LEU A 109 -6.30 8.67 19.33
CA LEU A 109 -6.78 9.48 20.46
C LEU A 109 -6.70 10.98 20.16
N ILE A 110 -5.61 11.44 19.54
CA ILE A 110 -5.48 12.85 19.12
C ILE A 110 -6.61 13.21 18.16
N HIS A 111 -6.81 12.40 17.12
CA HIS A 111 -7.89 12.62 16.15
C HIS A 111 -9.27 12.62 16.83
N PHE A 112 -9.52 11.67 17.74
CA PHE A 112 -10.77 11.57 18.47
C PHE A 112 -11.02 12.81 19.33
N MET A 113 -10.05 13.22 20.16
CA MET A 113 -10.19 14.40 21.03
C MET A 113 -10.40 15.71 20.26
N LEU A 114 -9.80 15.84 19.08
CA LEU A 114 -9.97 17.03 18.24
C LEU A 114 -11.33 17.06 17.51
N ASN A 115 -11.93 15.90 17.23
CA ASN A 115 -13.21 15.79 16.52
C ASN A 115 -14.39 15.39 17.41
N THR A 116 -14.21 15.29 18.74
CA THR A 116 -15.32 15.04 19.66
C THR A 116 -16.29 16.22 19.66
N GLY A 117 -17.49 16.02 19.13
CA GLY A 117 -18.57 17.02 19.10
C GLY A 117 -18.78 17.73 17.76
N THR A 118 -17.98 17.42 16.73
CA THR A 118 -18.34 17.73 15.33
C THR A 118 -19.35 16.71 14.81
N PRO A 119 -20.29 17.09 13.91
CA PRO A 119 -21.20 16.14 13.27
C PRO A 119 -20.46 15.06 12.47
#